data_AF-A0A3C2BBA1-F1
#
_entry.id   AF-A0A3C2BBA1-F1
#
_cell.length_a   1.000
_cell.length_b   1.000
_cell.length_c   1.000
_cell.angle_alpha   90.00
_cell.angle_beta   90.00
_cell.angle_gamma   90.00
#
_symmetry.space_group_name_H-M   'P 1'
#
loop_
_entity.id
_entity.type
_entity.pdbx_description
1 polymer ?
#
loop_
_entity_poly.entity_id
_entity_poly.type
_entity_poly.pdbx_seq_one_letter_code
_entity_poly.pdbx_strand_id
1 'polypeptide(L)'
;DETGSNHLERFFGMVGQDISAYNGNLSNFIGPYRTYSNPIAVERGKCDNVMNFNSNSCGALQSDIELKTGETKEFIYILGHKNNAEASAILEEYKTAGKVDAEIAELKDFWHKQLDNFQIETPSDEFNNMINVWNAYQCFITFIWSRAASFVYCGLRNGYGYRDTVQDIQGIIHLNPELACDKIRFMLSAQVDNGGGLPLVKFNHNAGHENTPDDPEYVKQTGHPSYRADDALWLFPTIVKYIGESGNKAFLDEVIVYANGGEDTVYNHLKKAIDFSMNHLGNHNMPAGLHADWNDCLRLGAKGESTFVAFQLYYALRVIKKYAQDKNDTEYINYIENVQKNLEKALSECWDEDRWIRGIRENGIIVGAKKDPEANMWLNPQSWGVISGLSNKEQAEKSMNSVHELLNTPYGAKLLDPPYKDHHFDGALMQVFNLDTKENGGIFSQSQGWLILAESLLGNGNRAFEYFLESSPASMNDKAEIRVMEPYVHGQFTESRLSPYEGRSHVHWLTGTASTVMVGCVEGICGMRPDADGLKISPSIPAEWDGFKIHKNFRGKKLDITVDNSAHVQSGVKSVILNGVALDSDYIPAEKLEDTNEITVVLG
;
A
#
# COMPACT_ATOMS: atom_id res chain seq x y z
N ASP A 1 -31.13 17.35 -18.98
CA ASP A 1 -30.72 18.74 -19.24
C ASP A 1 -31.43 19.24 -20.51
N GLU A 2 -31.04 20.40 -21.04
CA GLU A 2 -31.60 20.96 -22.30
C GLU A 2 -31.35 20.08 -23.54
N THR A 3 -30.48 19.07 -23.44
CA THR A 3 -30.19 18.09 -24.50
C THR A 3 -31.06 16.83 -24.41
N GLY A 4 -31.93 16.74 -23.39
CA GLY A 4 -32.72 15.54 -23.11
C GLY A 4 -31.94 14.45 -22.36
N SER A 5 -30.70 14.73 -21.94
CA SER A 5 -29.86 13.81 -21.18
C SER A 5 -30.32 13.69 -19.73
N ASN A 6 -30.26 12.49 -19.17
CA ASN A 6 -30.39 12.22 -17.73
C ASN A 6 -29.04 12.01 -17.03
N HIS A 7 -27.93 12.12 -17.78
CA HIS A 7 -26.55 11.93 -17.31
C HIS A 7 -26.26 10.53 -16.77
N LEU A 8 -27.04 9.53 -17.19
CA LEU A 8 -26.86 8.12 -16.87
C LEU A 8 -26.75 7.26 -18.15
N GLU A 9 -26.74 7.89 -19.32
CA GLU A 9 -26.69 7.22 -20.61
C GLU A 9 -25.36 6.53 -20.84
N ARG A 10 -25.42 5.30 -21.34
CA ARG A 10 -24.23 4.57 -21.79
C ARG A 10 -24.38 4.25 -23.26
N PHE A 11 -23.29 4.28 -23.99
CA PHE A 11 -23.26 3.88 -25.38
C PHE A 11 -22.28 2.73 -25.57
N PHE A 12 -22.64 1.82 -26.48
CA PHE A 12 -21.73 0.85 -27.04
C PHE A 12 -21.76 1.07 -28.56
N GLY A 13 -20.63 1.52 -29.10
CA GLY A 13 -20.49 1.90 -30.50
C GLY A 13 -19.43 1.09 -31.22
N MET A 14 -19.45 1.14 -32.55
CA MET A 14 -18.50 0.45 -33.40
C MET A 14 -18.10 1.33 -34.59
N VAL A 15 -16.82 1.30 -34.95
CA VAL A 15 -16.25 1.97 -36.13
C VAL A 15 -15.57 0.94 -37.04
N GLY A 16 -15.57 1.19 -38.34
CA GLY A 16 -14.90 0.34 -39.35
C GLY A 16 -15.86 -0.50 -40.22
N GLN A 17 -17.15 -0.58 -39.86
CA GLN A 17 -18.19 -1.23 -40.65
C GLN A 17 -19.60 -0.75 -40.29
N ASP A 18 -20.53 -0.89 -41.24
CA ASP A 18 -21.95 -0.63 -41.01
C ASP A 18 -22.57 -1.71 -40.12
N ILE A 19 -23.33 -1.27 -39.11
CA ILE A 19 -24.10 -2.16 -38.23
C ILE A 19 -25.33 -2.67 -38.98
N SER A 20 -25.40 -3.99 -39.24
CA SER A 20 -26.50 -4.62 -39.98
C SER A 20 -27.65 -5.10 -39.09
N ALA A 21 -27.38 -5.35 -37.81
CA ALA A 21 -28.38 -5.65 -36.79
C ALA A 21 -27.84 -5.37 -35.38
N TYR A 22 -28.73 -5.33 -34.38
CA TYR A 22 -28.34 -5.12 -32.98
C TYR A 22 -29.29 -5.79 -32.00
N ASN A 23 -28.87 -5.92 -30.75
CA ASN A 23 -29.75 -6.28 -29.64
C ASN A 23 -29.48 -5.38 -28.44
N GLY A 24 -30.55 -4.74 -27.96
CA GLY A 24 -30.56 -4.01 -26.70
C GLY A 24 -31.10 -4.83 -25.53
N ASN A 25 -31.89 -5.88 -25.80
CA ASN A 25 -32.46 -6.78 -24.79
C ASN A 25 -31.60 -8.04 -24.60
N LEU A 26 -31.11 -8.28 -23.38
CA LEU A 26 -30.24 -9.41 -23.08
C LEU A 26 -30.92 -10.77 -23.30
N SER A 27 -32.22 -10.89 -23.00
CA SER A 27 -32.97 -12.14 -23.17
C SER A 27 -33.20 -12.49 -24.65
N ASN A 28 -33.32 -11.48 -25.51
CA ASN A 28 -33.37 -11.70 -26.97
C ASN A 28 -32.02 -12.08 -27.55
N PHE A 29 -30.93 -11.53 -26.99
CA PHE A 29 -29.57 -11.86 -27.43
C PHE A 29 -29.15 -13.27 -26.97
N ILE A 30 -29.25 -13.54 -25.66
CA ILE A 30 -28.86 -14.81 -25.04
C ILE A 30 -29.88 -15.91 -25.34
N GLY A 31 -31.17 -15.60 -25.22
CA GLY A 31 -32.26 -16.55 -25.34
C GLY A 31 -32.62 -17.23 -23.99
N PRO A 32 -33.87 -17.68 -23.83
CA PRO A 32 -34.30 -18.39 -22.63
C PRO A 32 -33.53 -19.71 -22.47
N TYR A 33 -33.20 -20.07 -21.22
CA TYR A 33 -32.46 -21.30 -20.86
C TYR A 33 -31.09 -21.44 -21.53
N ARG A 34 -30.46 -20.32 -21.87
CA ARG A 34 -29.11 -20.22 -22.44
C ARG A 34 -28.21 -19.37 -21.56
N THR A 35 -26.91 -19.38 -21.83
CA THR A 35 -25.92 -18.57 -21.10
C THR A 35 -25.03 -17.82 -22.11
N TYR A 36 -24.03 -17.08 -21.61
CA TYR A 36 -23.02 -16.43 -22.45
C TYR A 36 -22.25 -17.41 -23.36
N SER A 37 -22.28 -18.73 -23.10
CA SER A 37 -21.61 -19.73 -23.95
C SER A 37 -22.39 -20.12 -25.21
N ASN A 38 -23.69 -19.81 -25.29
CA ASN A 38 -24.53 -20.18 -26.43
C ASN A 38 -25.68 -19.20 -26.76
N PRO A 39 -25.39 -17.89 -27.00
CA PRO A 39 -26.43 -16.91 -27.31
C PRO A 39 -27.23 -17.27 -28.57
N ILE A 40 -28.56 -17.23 -28.48
CA ILE A 40 -29.44 -17.57 -29.62
C ILE A 40 -29.23 -16.66 -30.84
N ALA A 41 -28.90 -15.38 -30.62
CA ALA A 41 -28.61 -14.45 -31.71
C ALA A 41 -27.36 -14.83 -32.50
N VAL A 42 -26.33 -15.33 -31.82
CA VAL A 42 -25.09 -15.83 -32.43
C VAL A 42 -25.34 -17.15 -33.16
N GLU A 43 -26.03 -18.10 -32.51
CA GLU A 43 -26.36 -19.41 -33.09
C GLU A 43 -27.19 -19.30 -34.38
N ARG A 44 -28.18 -18.38 -34.42
CA ARG A 44 -29.00 -18.15 -35.62
C ARG A 44 -28.32 -17.23 -36.66
N GLY A 45 -27.16 -16.67 -36.34
CA GLY A 45 -26.39 -15.76 -37.20
C GLY A 45 -27.01 -14.36 -37.40
N LYS A 46 -27.96 -13.95 -36.55
CA LYS A 46 -28.61 -12.64 -36.69
C LYS A 46 -29.15 -12.08 -35.36
N CYS A 47 -28.88 -10.81 -35.06
CA CYS A 47 -29.60 -10.05 -34.03
C CYS A 47 -30.99 -9.65 -34.53
N ASP A 48 -32.00 -9.62 -33.66
CA ASP A 48 -33.40 -9.36 -34.06
C ASP A 48 -33.84 -7.89 -33.95
N ASN A 49 -32.91 -6.97 -33.68
CA ASN A 49 -33.16 -5.53 -33.51
C ASN A 49 -34.08 -5.20 -32.33
N VAL A 50 -34.31 -6.16 -31.42
CA VAL A 50 -35.11 -5.93 -30.21
C VAL A 50 -34.27 -5.16 -29.19
N MET A 51 -34.77 -3.96 -28.86
CA MET A 51 -34.26 -3.12 -27.79
C MET A 51 -34.85 -3.50 -26.44
N ASN A 52 -34.17 -3.12 -25.36
CA ASN A 52 -34.68 -3.36 -24.02
C ASN A 52 -35.84 -2.40 -23.69
N PHE A 53 -36.84 -2.94 -23.00
CA PHE A 53 -37.83 -2.19 -22.24
C PHE A 53 -37.96 -2.85 -20.87
N ASN A 54 -37.63 -2.13 -19.79
CA ASN A 54 -37.65 -2.55 -18.37
C ASN A 54 -36.75 -3.73 -17.93
N SER A 55 -36.37 -4.66 -18.80
CA SER A 55 -35.60 -5.87 -18.44
C SER A 55 -34.07 -5.63 -18.42
N ASN A 56 -33.27 -6.71 -18.45
CA ASN A 56 -31.82 -6.58 -18.54
C ASN A 56 -31.40 -6.10 -19.93
N SER A 57 -30.64 -4.99 -19.98
CA SER A 57 -30.07 -4.48 -21.22
C SER A 57 -28.77 -5.19 -21.59
N CYS A 58 -28.44 -5.16 -22.88
CA CYS A 58 -27.12 -5.47 -23.41
C CYS A 58 -26.76 -4.49 -24.52
N GLY A 59 -25.47 -4.37 -24.84
CA GLY A 59 -25.00 -3.71 -26.07
C GLY A 59 -24.46 -4.78 -27.02
N ALA A 60 -25.28 -5.26 -27.95
CA ALA A 60 -24.84 -6.20 -28.98
C ALA A 60 -25.00 -5.57 -30.36
N LEU A 61 -23.90 -5.50 -31.11
CA LEU A 61 -23.83 -4.94 -32.46
C LEU A 61 -23.38 -6.02 -33.43
N GLN A 62 -24.07 -6.15 -34.57
CA GLN A 62 -23.73 -7.08 -35.63
C GLN A 62 -23.31 -6.32 -36.88
N SER A 63 -22.29 -6.86 -37.56
CA SER A 63 -21.91 -6.48 -38.92
C SER A 63 -21.75 -7.71 -39.77
N ASP A 64 -22.23 -7.67 -41.00
CA ASP A 64 -21.97 -8.71 -41.99
C ASP A 64 -20.74 -8.30 -42.80
N ILE A 65 -19.77 -9.21 -42.91
CA ILE A 65 -18.46 -8.96 -43.52
C ILE A 65 -18.12 -10.06 -44.53
N GLU A 66 -17.53 -9.65 -45.65
CA GLU A 66 -16.96 -10.55 -46.64
C GLU A 66 -15.45 -10.27 -46.70
N LEU A 67 -14.63 -11.32 -46.57
CA LEU A 67 -13.17 -11.23 -46.60
C LEU A 67 -12.63 -12.16 -47.69
N LYS A 68 -11.77 -11.62 -48.57
CA LYS A 68 -11.00 -12.43 -49.50
C LYS A 68 -9.91 -13.22 -48.76
N THR A 69 -9.34 -14.23 -49.43
CA THR A 69 -8.19 -14.97 -48.90
C THR A 69 -7.02 -14.01 -48.61
N GLY A 70 -6.61 -13.93 -47.35
CA GLY A 70 -5.53 -13.07 -46.89
C GLY A 70 -5.93 -11.63 -46.57
N GLU A 71 -7.20 -11.26 -46.73
CA GLU A 71 -7.70 -9.93 -46.36
C GLU A 71 -7.91 -9.83 -44.85
N THR A 72 -7.52 -8.70 -44.27
CA THR A 72 -7.79 -8.33 -42.88
C THR A 72 -8.66 -7.08 -42.85
N LYS A 73 -9.53 -7.00 -41.84
CA LYS A 73 -10.35 -5.82 -41.56
C LYS A 73 -10.35 -5.54 -40.07
N GLU A 74 -10.30 -4.26 -39.71
CA GLU A 74 -10.25 -3.80 -38.33
C GLU A 74 -11.60 -3.16 -37.94
N PHE A 75 -12.02 -3.42 -36.70
CA PHE A 75 -13.20 -2.82 -36.10
C PHE A 75 -12.84 -2.30 -34.71
N ILE A 76 -13.32 -1.11 -34.36
CA ILE A 76 -13.09 -0.48 -33.07
C ILE A 76 -14.40 -0.47 -32.31
N TYR A 77 -14.46 -1.12 -31.15
CA TYR A 77 -15.62 -1.10 -30.25
C TYR A 77 -15.36 -0.16 -29.08
N ILE A 78 -16.33 0.68 -28.75
CA ILE A 78 -16.19 1.71 -27.72
C ILE A 78 -17.37 1.61 -26.76
N LEU A 79 -17.06 1.51 -25.46
CA LEU A 79 -18.03 1.59 -24.37
C LEU A 79 -17.79 2.87 -23.60
N GLY A 80 -18.82 3.69 -23.39
CA GLY A 80 -18.70 4.93 -22.64
C GLY A 80 -19.98 5.34 -21.92
N HIS A 81 -19.83 6.28 -20.97
CA HIS A 81 -20.92 6.88 -20.20
C HIS A 81 -21.14 8.33 -20.66
N LYS A 82 -21.87 8.47 -21.77
CA LYS A 82 -22.04 9.72 -22.52
C LYS A 82 -23.39 9.73 -23.23
N ASN A 83 -23.94 10.93 -23.43
CA ASN A 83 -25.19 11.09 -24.18
C ASN A 83 -24.95 10.83 -25.69
N ASN A 84 -26.03 10.77 -26.47
CA ASN A 84 -25.94 10.43 -27.90
C ASN A 84 -25.09 11.41 -28.74
N ALA A 85 -25.13 12.70 -28.42
CA ALA A 85 -24.38 13.72 -29.16
C ALA A 85 -22.87 13.58 -28.90
N GLU A 86 -22.50 13.44 -27.62
CA GLU A 86 -21.12 13.17 -27.20
C GLU A 86 -20.62 11.83 -27.74
N ALA A 87 -21.42 10.77 -27.67
CA ALA A 87 -21.06 9.45 -28.20
C ALA A 87 -20.80 9.48 -29.71
N SER A 88 -21.61 10.22 -30.46
CA SER A 88 -21.43 10.39 -31.91
C SER A 88 -20.12 11.13 -32.23
N ALA A 89 -19.80 12.17 -31.45
CA ALA A 89 -18.54 12.90 -31.59
C ALA A 89 -17.33 11.98 -31.30
N ILE A 90 -17.40 11.19 -30.22
CA ILE A 90 -16.35 10.21 -29.87
C ILE A 90 -16.16 9.23 -31.02
N LEU A 91 -17.23 8.60 -31.52
CA LEU A 91 -17.13 7.62 -32.61
C LEU A 91 -16.57 8.22 -33.91
N GLU A 92 -16.82 9.50 -34.18
CA GLU A 92 -16.26 10.19 -35.35
C GLU A 92 -14.73 10.31 -35.26
N GLU A 93 -14.18 10.62 -34.08
CA GLU A 93 -12.73 10.74 -33.89
C GLU A 93 -12.00 9.42 -34.22
N TYR A 94 -12.58 8.29 -33.82
CA TYR A 94 -12.03 6.95 -34.06
C TYR A 94 -12.15 6.46 -35.51
N LYS A 95 -12.81 7.21 -36.41
CA LYS A 95 -12.74 6.94 -37.86
C LYS A 95 -11.38 7.31 -38.47
N THR A 96 -10.61 8.15 -37.78
CA THR A 96 -9.26 8.53 -38.21
C THR A 96 -8.34 7.31 -38.13
N ALA A 97 -7.75 6.92 -39.26
CA ALA A 97 -6.81 5.80 -39.32
C ALA A 97 -5.63 6.01 -38.35
N GLY A 98 -5.29 4.98 -37.57
CA GLY A 98 -4.19 5.01 -36.60
C GLY A 98 -4.49 5.72 -35.27
N LYS A 99 -5.73 6.19 -35.04
CA LYS A 99 -6.11 6.85 -33.78
C LYS A 99 -5.92 5.95 -32.55
N VAL A 100 -6.33 4.68 -32.65
CA VAL A 100 -6.17 3.70 -31.55
C VAL A 100 -4.69 3.40 -31.28
N ASP A 101 -3.88 3.23 -32.33
CA ASP A 101 -2.44 2.99 -32.18
C ASP A 101 -1.74 4.15 -31.48
N ALA A 102 -2.11 5.39 -31.82
CA ALA A 102 -1.57 6.59 -31.17
C ALA A 102 -1.94 6.65 -29.68
N GLU A 103 -3.18 6.34 -29.31
CA GLU A 103 -3.61 6.33 -27.89
C GLU A 103 -2.97 5.17 -27.10
N ILE A 104 -2.76 4.02 -27.72
CA ILE A 104 -2.01 2.91 -27.12
C ILE A 104 -0.55 3.30 -26.90
N ALA A 105 0.08 4.00 -27.85
CA ALA A 105 1.44 4.51 -27.70
C ALA A 105 1.52 5.54 -26.55
N GLU A 106 0.57 6.47 -26.47
CA GLU A 106 0.47 7.44 -25.37
C GLU A 106 0.34 6.74 -24.01
N LEU A 107 -0.49 5.69 -23.91
CA LEU A 107 -0.64 4.92 -22.67
C LEU A 107 0.66 4.20 -22.26
N LYS A 108 1.40 3.65 -23.23
CA LYS A 108 2.71 3.01 -22.96
C LYS A 108 3.72 4.05 -22.47
N ASP A 109 3.81 5.19 -23.15
CA ASP A 109 4.71 6.28 -22.79
C ASP A 109 4.36 6.84 -21.41
N PHE A 110 3.08 6.95 -21.08
CA PHE A 110 2.62 7.35 -19.75
C PHE A 110 3.17 6.42 -18.67
N TRP A 111 3.04 5.10 -18.83
CA TRP A 111 3.51 4.14 -17.84
C TRP A 111 5.03 4.10 -17.74
N HIS A 112 5.76 4.11 -18.86
CA HIS A 112 7.22 4.18 -18.85
C HIS A 112 7.71 5.45 -18.13
N LYS A 113 7.07 6.60 -18.36
CA LYS A 113 7.38 7.84 -17.63
C LYS A 113 7.22 7.71 -16.10
N GLN A 114 6.30 6.88 -15.62
CA GLN A 114 6.15 6.62 -14.18
C GLN A 114 7.21 5.64 -13.68
N LEU A 115 7.33 4.48 -14.34
CA LEU A 115 8.14 3.36 -13.89
C LEU A 115 9.64 3.63 -14.01
N ASP A 116 10.07 4.36 -15.04
CA ASP A 116 11.49 4.66 -15.30
C ASP A 116 12.11 5.63 -14.27
N ASN A 117 11.30 6.20 -13.36
CA ASN A 117 11.82 7.05 -12.28
C ASN A 117 12.60 6.28 -11.21
N PHE A 118 12.45 4.95 -11.15
CA PHE A 118 13.26 4.07 -10.32
C PHE A 118 13.36 2.69 -10.97
N GLN A 119 14.55 2.31 -11.40
CA GLN A 119 14.85 1.02 -12.02
C GLN A 119 16.07 0.39 -11.35
N ILE A 120 16.07 -0.92 -11.22
CA ILE A 120 17.17 -1.69 -10.65
C ILE A 120 17.66 -2.76 -11.64
N GLU A 121 18.97 -3.05 -11.58
CA GLU A 121 19.59 -4.18 -12.27
C GLU A 121 20.30 -5.03 -11.22
N THR A 122 19.72 -6.18 -10.86
CA THR A 122 20.23 -7.08 -9.82
C THR A 122 20.43 -8.51 -10.35
N PRO A 123 21.14 -9.38 -9.62
CA PRO A 123 21.25 -10.80 -9.96
C PRO A 123 19.93 -11.60 -9.91
N SER A 124 18.83 -11.05 -9.36
CA SER A 124 17.53 -11.75 -9.29
C SER A 124 16.53 -11.18 -10.29
N ASP A 125 16.08 -12.03 -11.21
CA ASP A 125 15.03 -11.69 -12.18
C ASP A 125 13.69 -11.42 -11.50
N GLU A 126 13.37 -12.14 -10.42
CA GLU A 126 12.15 -11.92 -9.64
C GLU A 126 12.13 -10.52 -9.03
N PHE A 127 13.25 -10.09 -8.45
CA PHE A 127 13.38 -8.77 -7.86
C PHE A 127 13.31 -7.67 -8.93
N ASN A 128 14.05 -7.83 -10.03
CA ASN A 128 14.02 -6.90 -11.16
C ASN A 128 12.60 -6.73 -11.71
N ASN A 129 11.88 -7.84 -11.98
CA ASN A 129 10.52 -7.78 -12.54
C ASN A 129 9.51 -7.12 -11.59
N MET A 130 9.58 -7.42 -10.29
CA MET A 130 8.64 -6.84 -9.33
C MET A 130 8.90 -5.35 -9.13
N ILE A 131 10.15 -4.94 -8.91
CA ILE A 131 10.47 -3.53 -8.60
C ILE A 131 10.32 -2.64 -9.84
N ASN A 132 10.79 -3.09 -11.00
CA ASN A 132 10.78 -2.26 -12.21
C ASN A 132 9.41 -2.15 -12.88
N VAL A 133 8.51 -3.12 -12.65
CA VAL A 133 7.23 -3.20 -13.37
C VAL A 133 6.07 -3.54 -12.44
N TRP A 134 6.01 -4.76 -11.93
CA TRP A 134 4.73 -5.32 -11.47
C TRP A 134 4.27 -4.82 -10.09
N ASN A 135 5.18 -4.76 -9.11
CA ASN A 135 4.87 -4.19 -7.79
C ASN A 135 4.63 -2.67 -7.91
N ALA A 136 5.47 -1.98 -8.68
CA ALA A 136 5.31 -0.54 -8.94
C ALA A 136 3.96 -0.23 -9.60
N TYR A 137 3.58 -1.00 -10.62
CA TYR A 137 2.26 -0.90 -11.24
C TYR A 137 1.14 -1.17 -10.23
N GLN A 138 1.26 -2.23 -9.41
CA GLN A 138 0.28 -2.53 -8.38
C GLN A 138 0.14 -1.40 -7.35
N CYS A 139 1.24 -0.75 -6.93
CA CYS A 139 1.22 0.43 -6.07
C CYS A 139 0.40 1.57 -6.68
N PHE A 140 0.52 1.82 -7.99
CA PHE A 140 -0.33 2.80 -8.67
C PHE A 140 -1.81 2.38 -8.68
N ILE A 141 -2.10 1.09 -8.91
CA ILE A 141 -3.48 0.58 -8.89
C ILE A 141 -4.11 0.75 -7.51
N THR A 142 -3.41 0.42 -6.42
CA THR A 142 -3.92 0.61 -5.06
C THR A 142 -4.03 2.09 -4.71
N PHE A 143 -3.08 2.92 -5.13
CA PHE A 143 -3.12 4.37 -4.93
C PHE A 143 -4.34 5.03 -5.59
N ILE A 144 -4.67 4.64 -6.83
CA ILE A 144 -5.77 5.22 -7.61
C ILE A 144 -7.13 4.67 -7.13
N TRP A 145 -7.24 3.35 -6.97
CA TRP A 145 -8.52 2.66 -6.77
C TRP A 145 -8.77 2.18 -5.33
N SER A 146 -7.81 2.35 -4.42
CA SER A 146 -7.87 1.95 -3.03
C SER A 146 -8.27 0.48 -2.87
N ARG A 147 -9.35 0.20 -2.11
CA ARG A 147 -9.93 -1.14 -1.90
C ARG A 147 -11.38 -1.18 -2.38
N ALA A 148 -11.64 -0.58 -3.55
CA ALA A 148 -13.00 -0.33 -4.03
C ALA A 148 -13.56 -1.49 -4.88
N ALA A 149 -12.86 -1.87 -5.97
CA ALA A 149 -13.40 -2.76 -6.99
C ALA A 149 -12.35 -3.77 -7.52
N SER A 150 -12.61 -5.07 -7.32
CA SER A 150 -11.85 -6.19 -7.85
C SER A 150 -12.77 -7.41 -8.05
N PHE A 151 -12.25 -8.60 -8.34
CA PHE A 151 -13.07 -9.82 -8.35
C PHE A 151 -13.44 -10.30 -6.93
N VAL A 152 -12.90 -9.67 -5.89
CA VAL A 152 -13.25 -9.91 -4.49
C VAL A 152 -14.04 -8.73 -3.92
N TYR A 153 -13.59 -7.50 -4.19
CA TYR A 153 -14.30 -6.29 -3.75
C TYR A 153 -15.34 -5.87 -4.78
N CYS A 154 -16.63 -6.06 -4.49
CA CYS A 154 -17.71 -5.83 -5.45
C CYS A 154 -18.14 -4.36 -5.62
N GLY A 155 -17.28 -3.37 -5.33
CA GLY A 155 -17.62 -1.95 -5.54
C GLY A 155 -18.62 -1.35 -4.55
N LEU A 156 -18.94 -2.03 -3.44
CA LEU A 156 -19.89 -1.55 -2.43
C LEU A 156 -19.28 -0.58 -1.41
N ARG A 157 -17.94 -0.56 -1.29
CA ARG A 157 -17.23 0.37 -0.40
C ARG A 157 -17.23 1.76 -1.05
N ASN A 158 -17.91 2.71 -0.42
CA ASN A 158 -17.98 4.10 -0.89
C ASN A 158 -16.85 4.95 -0.30
N GLY A 159 -15.60 4.68 -0.70
CA GLY A 159 -14.50 5.56 -0.35
C GLY A 159 -13.14 4.90 -0.18
N TYR A 160 -12.21 5.73 0.28
CA TYR A 160 -10.83 5.45 0.59
C TYR A 160 -10.70 5.08 2.07
N GLY A 161 -10.09 3.94 2.39
CA GLY A 161 -9.69 3.68 3.78
C GLY A 161 -8.54 4.59 4.18
N TYR A 162 -8.58 5.16 5.40
CA TYR A 162 -7.56 6.12 5.83
C TYR A 162 -6.18 5.48 5.91
N ARG A 163 -5.97 4.47 6.76
CA ARG A 163 -4.70 3.72 6.80
C ARG A 163 -4.30 3.17 5.44
N ASP A 164 -5.27 2.68 4.67
CA ASP A 164 -5.04 1.98 3.40
C ASP A 164 -4.37 2.95 2.43
N THR A 165 -5.01 4.11 2.27
CA THR A 165 -4.60 5.12 1.29
C THR A 165 -3.34 5.86 1.75
N VAL A 166 -3.21 6.18 3.03
CA VAL A 166 -1.98 6.82 3.55
C VAL A 166 -0.76 5.91 3.39
N GLN A 167 -0.91 4.59 3.57
CA GLN A 167 0.15 3.64 3.26
C GLN A 167 0.38 3.47 1.75
N ASP A 168 -0.68 3.49 0.93
CA ASP A 168 -0.54 3.39 -0.53
C ASP A 168 0.25 4.54 -1.15
N ILE A 169 0.12 5.76 -0.60
CA ILE A 169 0.96 6.90 -0.99
C ILE A 169 2.45 6.53 -0.88
N GLN A 170 2.86 5.86 0.20
CA GLN A 170 4.28 5.52 0.42
C GLN A 170 4.85 4.63 -0.69
N GLY A 171 4.02 3.78 -1.31
CA GLY A 171 4.42 2.90 -2.39
C GLY A 171 4.79 3.62 -3.70
N ILE A 172 4.31 4.86 -3.91
CA ILE A 172 4.54 5.60 -5.17
C ILE A 172 5.37 6.88 -5.00
N ILE A 173 5.66 7.32 -3.77
CA ILE A 173 6.40 8.59 -3.54
C ILE A 173 7.69 8.66 -4.35
N HIS A 174 8.49 7.59 -4.37
CA HIS A 174 9.78 7.52 -5.06
C HIS A 174 9.66 7.49 -6.61
N LEU A 175 8.46 7.25 -7.14
CA LEU A 175 8.16 7.22 -8.57
C LEU A 175 7.46 8.51 -9.03
N ASN A 176 6.55 9.05 -8.22
CA ASN A 176 5.79 10.25 -8.53
C ASN A 176 5.46 11.05 -7.24
N PRO A 177 6.40 11.87 -6.74
CA PRO A 177 6.20 12.63 -5.50
C PRO A 177 5.14 13.73 -5.63
N GLU A 178 4.90 14.26 -6.83
CA GLU A 178 3.86 15.27 -7.07
C GLU A 178 2.46 14.69 -6.89
N LEU A 179 2.19 13.54 -7.52
CA LEU A 179 0.93 12.83 -7.36
C LEU A 179 0.73 12.35 -5.91
N ALA A 180 1.80 11.91 -5.24
CA ALA A 180 1.77 11.62 -3.82
C ALA A 180 1.34 12.83 -3.00
N CYS A 181 1.91 14.01 -3.26
CA CYS A 181 1.61 15.24 -2.52
C CYS A 181 0.12 15.58 -2.56
N ASP A 182 -0.51 15.51 -3.73
CA ASP A 182 -1.94 15.79 -3.88
C ASP A 182 -2.80 14.82 -3.08
N LYS A 183 -2.44 13.54 -3.05
CA LYS A 183 -3.14 12.55 -2.21
C LYS A 183 -2.87 12.75 -0.72
N ILE A 184 -1.67 13.21 -0.33
CA ILE A 184 -1.38 13.56 1.08
C ILE A 184 -2.26 14.72 1.51
N ARG A 185 -2.37 15.80 0.72
CA ARG A 185 -3.28 16.92 1.02
C ARG A 185 -4.72 16.46 1.17
N PHE A 186 -5.18 15.61 0.25
CA PHE A 186 -6.52 15.02 0.33
C PHE A 186 -6.71 14.23 1.64
N MET A 187 -5.76 13.36 2.01
CA MET A 187 -5.88 12.56 3.24
C MET A 187 -5.73 13.40 4.51
N LEU A 188 -4.89 14.44 4.53
CA LEU A 188 -4.83 15.42 5.62
C LEU A 188 -6.17 16.14 5.81
N SER A 189 -6.85 16.48 4.70
CA SER A 189 -8.18 17.09 4.76
C SER A 189 -9.28 16.13 5.27
N ALA A 190 -8.96 14.85 5.40
CA ALA A 190 -9.83 13.82 5.98
C ALA A 190 -9.47 13.50 7.44
N GLN A 191 -8.51 14.24 8.03
CA GLN A 191 -8.29 14.25 9.47
C GLN A 191 -9.31 15.17 10.14
N VAL A 192 -9.83 14.75 11.29
CA VAL A 192 -10.77 15.51 12.13
C VAL A 192 -9.97 16.46 13.04
N ASP A 193 -10.57 17.57 13.46
CA ASP A 193 -9.95 18.58 14.34
C ASP A 193 -9.52 18.06 15.73
N ASN A 194 -10.01 16.89 16.15
CA ASN A 194 -9.55 16.16 17.34
C ASN A 194 -8.25 15.36 17.10
N GLY A 195 -7.78 15.29 15.85
CA GLY A 195 -6.57 14.61 15.40
C GLY A 195 -6.75 13.20 14.84
N GLY A 196 -7.93 12.61 14.96
CA GLY A 196 -8.24 11.29 14.39
C GLY A 196 -8.45 11.34 12.88
N GLY A 197 -8.08 10.29 12.14
CA GLY A 197 -8.44 10.13 10.73
C GLY A 197 -9.85 9.57 10.58
N LEU A 198 -10.63 10.04 9.61
CA LEU A 198 -11.91 9.40 9.25
C LEU A 198 -11.64 7.97 8.73
N PRO A 199 -12.07 6.89 9.40
CA PRO A 199 -11.71 5.51 9.01
C PRO A 199 -12.03 5.16 7.55
N LEU A 200 -13.11 5.75 7.03
CA LEU A 200 -13.47 5.77 5.62
C LEU A 200 -13.71 7.20 5.13
N VAL A 201 -12.99 7.58 4.08
CA VAL A 201 -13.10 8.88 3.41
C VAL A 201 -13.92 8.70 2.14
N LYS A 202 -15.12 9.29 2.08
CA LYS A 202 -16.04 9.08 0.96
C LYS A 202 -15.47 9.58 -0.37
N PHE A 203 -15.90 9.00 -1.50
CA PHE A 203 -15.44 9.49 -2.82
C PHE A 203 -15.86 10.93 -3.11
N ASN A 204 -16.94 11.40 -2.48
CA ASN A 204 -17.42 12.77 -2.53
C ASN A 204 -17.00 13.60 -1.30
N HIS A 205 -15.87 13.25 -0.67
CA HIS A 205 -15.31 13.95 0.49
C HIS A 205 -15.30 15.47 0.29
N ASN A 206 -15.83 16.19 1.26
CA ASN A 206 -15.94 17.64 1.28
C ASN A 206 -15.42 18.17 2.63
N ALA A 207 -14.12 18.47 2.68
CA ALA A 207 -13.46 19.00 3.87
C ALA A 207 -14.23 20.20 4.47
N GLY A 208 -14.21 20.30 5.79
CA GLY A 208 -14.95 21.29 6.57
C GLY A 208 -16.42 20.94 6.85
N HIS A 209 -16.97 19.91 6.21
CA HIS A 209 -18.40 19.60 6.24
C HIS A 209 -18.70 18.11 6.48
N GLU A 210 -17.68 17.30 6.75
CA GLU A 210 -17.86 15.88 7.01
C GLU A 210 -18.39 15.65 8.43
N ASN A 211 -19.20 14.60 8.55
CA ASN A 211 -19.51 13.97 9.82
C ASN A 211 -18.37 13.04 10.25
N THR A 212 -18.42 12.58 11.50
CA THR A 212 -17.36 11.81 12.14
C THR A 212 -17.86 10.46 12.63
N PRO A 213 -16.98 9.51 12.99
CA PRO A 213 -17.40 8.26 13.64
C PRO A 213 -18.24 8.42 14.91
N ASP A 214 -18.22 9.60 15.54
CA ASP A 214 -19.06 9.91 16.71
C ASP A 214 -20.52 10.23 16.31
N ASP A 215 -20.78 10.46 15.01
CA ASP A 215 -22.10 10.78 14.46
C ASP A 215 -22.79 9.53 13.88
N PRO A 216 -24.01 9.18 14.32
CA PRO A 216 -24.73 8.00 13.81
C PRO A 216 -24.93 7.97 12.29
N GLU A 217 -25.03 9.14 11.66
CA GLU A 217 -25.18 9.23 10.20
C GLU A 217 -23.90 8.84 9.46
N TYR A 218 -22.71 9.15 10.01
CA TYR A 218 -21.44 8.68 9.44
C TYR A 218 -21.39 7.16 9.51
N VAL A 219 -21.73 6.59 10.67
CA VAL A 219 -21.73 5.13 10.88
C VAL A 219 -22.69 4.44 9.92
N LYS A 220 -23.88 5.02 9.69
CA LYS A 220 -24.85 4.49 8.74
C LYS A 220 -24.36 4.54 7.29
N GLN A 221 -23.65 5.60 6.91
CA GLN A 221 -23.15 5.79 5.55
C GLN A 221 -21.90 4.96 5.25
N THR A 222 -21.04 4.76 6.24
CA THR A 222 -19.71 4.17 6.05
C THR A 222 -19.56 2.77 6.63
N GLY A 223 -20.41 2.39 7.60
CA GLY A 223 -20.26 1.17 8.38
C GLY A 223 -19.16 1.22 9.45
N HIS A 224 -18.53 2.39 9.67
CA HIS A 224 -17.41 2.53 10.62
C HIS A 224 -17.85 3.28 11.90
N PRO A 225 -18.03 2.58 13.03
CA PRO A 225 -18.65 3.15 14.23
C PRO A 225 -17.69 3.91 15.15
N SER A 226 -16.40 3.94 14.85
CA SER A 226 -15.36 4.44 15.76
C SER A 226 -14.06 4.71 15.02
N TYR A 227 -13.24 5.62 15.56
CA TYR A 227 -11.85 5.80 15.13
C TYR A 227 -11.00 4.55 15.40
N ARG A 228 -9.88 4.47 14.69
CA ARG A 228 -8.88 3.42 14.86
C ARG A 228 -7.55 4.03 15.25
N ALA A 229 -6.82 3.32 16.10
CA ALA A 229 -5.69 3.90 16.85
C ALA A 229 -4.47 4.20 15.97
N ASP A 230 -4.32 3.52 14.84
CA ASP A 230 -3.18 3.63 13.94
C ASP A 230 -3.36 4.66 12.81
N ASP A 231 -4.61 5.01 12.45
CA ASP A 231 -4.95 5.71 11.20
C ASP A 231 -4.11 6.97 10.96
N ALA A 232 -4.11 7.90 11.91
CA ALA A 232 -3.40 9.18 11.77
C ALA A 232 -1.88 9.05 11.94
N LEU A 233 -1.40 8.01 12.64
CA LEU A 233 0.04 7.78 12.84
C LEU A 233 0.75 7.36 11.55
N TRP A 234 0.02 6.89 10.53
CA TRP A 234 0.57 6.63 9.21
C TRP A 234 0.98 7.90 8.44
N LEU A 235 0.50 9.09 8.86
CA LEU A 235 0.91 10.36 8.24
C LEU A 235 2.41 10.62 8.42
N PHE A 236 2.99 10.25 9.57
CA PHE A 236 4.40 10.51 9.88
C PHE A 236 5.37 9.82 8.91
N PRO A 237 5.33 8.48 8.73
CA PRO A 237 6.17 7.82 7.74
C PRO A 237 5.88 8.26 6.31
N THR A 238 4.69 8.80 6.02
CA THR A 238 4.33 9.26 4.67
C THR A 238 4.89 10.65 4.37
N ILE A 239 4.69 11.61 5.28
CA ILE A 239 5.15 13.00 5.11
C ILE A 239 6.68 13.08 5.16
N VAL A 240 7.34 12.30 6.02
CA VAL A 240 8.82 12.26 6.04
C VAL A 240 9.39 11.75 4.72
N LYS A 241 8.77 10.73 4.12
CA LYS A 241 9.16 10.22 2.80
C LYS A 241 8.90 11.23 1.70
N TYR A 242 7.76 11.90 1.71
CA TYR A 242 7.44 12.92 0.70
C TYR A 242 8.41 14.11 0.78
N ILE A 243 8.66 14.65 1.97
CA ILE A 243 9.62 15.74 2.17
C ILE A 243 11.03 15.25 1.81
N GLY A 244 11.37 14.00 2.14
CA GLY A 244 12.63 13.38 1.74
C GLY A 244 12.80 13.33 0.24
N GLU A 245 11.81 12.81 -0.48
CA GLU A 245 11.88 12.64 -1.93
C GLU A 245 11.89 13.98 -2.67
N SER A 246 11.03 14.92 -2.27
CA SER A 246 10.84 16.20 -2.95
C SER A 246 11.79 17.31 -2.51
N GLY A 247 12.31 17.25 -1.27
CA GLY A 247 13.00 18.38 -0.62
C GLY A 247 12.07 19.51 -0.16
N ASN A 248 10.75 19.36 -0.31
CA ASN A 248 9.78 20.43 -0.03
C ASN A 248 9.50 20.57 1.48
N LYS A 249 10.43 21.23 2.21
CA LYS A 249 10.26 21.55 3.64
C LYS A 249 9.06 22.47 3.91
N ALA A 250 8.70 23.34 2.95
CA ALA A 250 7.60 24.28 3.08
C ALA A 250 6.22 23.60 3.14
N PHE A 251 6.14 22.32 2.75
CA PHE A 251 4.91 21.54 2.89
C PHE A 251 4.39 21.50 4.34
N LEU A 252 5.29 21.55 5.33
CA LEU A 252 4.89 21.59 6.74
C LEU A 252 4.09 22.85 7.13
N ASP A 253 4.21 23.92 6.34
CA ASP A 253 3.56 25.22 6.56
C ASP A 253 2.29 25.40 5.71
N GLU A 254 1.97 24.46 4.82
CA GLU A 254 0.71 24.49 4.07
C GLU A 254 -0.49 24.36 5.02
N VAL A 255 -1.49 25.22 4.85
CA VAL A 255 -2.72 25.21 5.64
C VAL A 255 -3.76 24.32 4.97
N ILE A 256 -4.26 23.33 5.71
CA ILE A 256 -5.24 22.35 5.24
C ILE A 256 -6.47 22.39 6.16
N VAL A 257 -7.65 22.28 5.56
CA VAL A 257 -8.93 22.25 6.28
C VAL A 257 -9.16 20.86 6.85
N TYR A 258 -9.54 20.74 8.13
CA TYR A 258 -9.95 19.45 8.72
C TYR A 258 -11.28 18.97 8.14
N ALA A 259 -11.56 17.67 8.25
CA ALA A 259 -12.75 17.06 7.71
C ALA A 259 -14.05 17.71 8.22
N ASN A 260 -14.12 18.03 9.51
CA ASN A 260 -15.30 18.52 10.21
C ASN A 260 -15.29 20.04 10.52
N GLY A 261 -14.32 20.80 10.00
CA GLY A 261 -14.24 22.25 10.16
C GLY A 261 -12.96 22.74 10.83
N GLY A 262 -12.61 24.01 10.59
CA GLY A 262 -11.32 24.58 10.98
C GLY A 262 -10.19 24.19 10.02
N GLU A 263 -9.04 24.84 10.17
CA GLU A 263 -7.85 24.60 9.36
C GLU A 263 -6.59 24.78 10.19
N ASP A 264 -5.52 24.09 9.81
CA ASP A 264 -4.22 24.28 10.43
C ASP A 264 -3.08 23.95 9.46
N THR A 265 -1.86 24.30 9.83
CA THR A 265 -0.66 23.88 9.09
C THR A 265 -0.49 22.37 9.14
N VAL A 266 0.14 21.77 8.12
CA VAL A 266 0.50 20.34 8.12
C VAL A 266 1.28 19.95 9.38
N TYR A 267 2.20 20.82 9.86
CA TYR A 267 2.91 20.59 11.11
C TYR A 267 1.96 20.44 12.31
N ASN A 268 0.94 21.27 12.42
CA ASN A 268 -0.02 21.19 13.51
C ASN A 268 -1.05 20.06 13.33
N HIS A 269 -1.40 19.67 12.10
CA HIS A 269 -2.13 18.42 11.81
C HIS A 269 -1.40 17.19 12.39
N LEU A 270 -0.06 17.14 12.23
CA LEU A 270 0.77 16.10 12.84
C LEU A 270 0.77 16.18 14.37
N LYS A 271 0.87 17.38 14.96
CA LYS A 271 0.76 17.56 16.43
C LYS A 271 -0.58 17.03 16.94
N LYS A 272 -1.67 17.32 16.23
CA LYS A 272 -3.02 16.82 16.52
C LYS A 272 -3.12 15.30 16.44
N ALA A 273 -2.46 14.64 15.49
CA ALA A 273 -2.40 13.18 15.43
C ALA A 273 -1.73 12.56 16.67
N ILE A 274 -0.65 13.19 17.17
CA ILE A 274 -0.03 12.79 18.44
C ILE A 274 -0.97 13.07 19.61
N ASP A 275 -1.57 14.26 19.67
CA ASP A 275 -2.52 14.63 20.73
C ASP A 275 -3.70 13.65 20.80
N PHE A 276 -4.21 13.19 19.65
CA PHE A 276 -5.24 12.16 19.58
C PHE A 276 -4.79 10.89 20.30
N SER A 277 -3.60 10.38 20.00
CA SER A 277 -3.05 9.20 20.69
C SER A 277 -2.87 9.42 22.19
N MET A 278 -2.37 10.61 22.57
CA MET A 278 -2.10 10.98 23.97
C MET A 278 -3.37 11.23 24.79
N ASN A 279 -4.48 11.59 24.16
CA ASN A 279 -5.79 11.70 24.80
C ASN A 279 -6.52 10.35 24.89
N HIS A 280 -5.98 9.30 24.27
CA HIS A 280 -6.55 7.95 24.26
C HIS A 280 -5.55 6.93 24.79
N LEU A 281 -4.91 7.21 25.93
CA LEU A 281 -4.07 6.22 26.62
C LEU A 281 -4.91 5.24 27.44
N GLY A 282 -4.41 4.01 27.56
CA GLY A 282 -4.95 3.03 28.49
C GLY A 282 -4.35 3.11 29.89
N ASN A 283 -4.45 2.01 30.63
CA ASN A 283 -4.11 1.99 32.07
C ASN A 283 -2.60 1.96 32.37
N HIS A 284 -1.75 1.62 31.39
CA HIS A 284 -0.30 1.50 31.53
C HIS A 284 0.46 2.60 30.75
N ASN A 285 -0.23 3.68 30.36
CA ASN A 285 0.31 4.84 29.62
C ASN A 285 0.78 4.51 28.20
N MET A 286 0.17 3.52 27.56
CA MET A 286 0.31 3.25 26.13
C MET A 286 -0.97 3.67 25.39
N PRO A 287 -0.89 3.98 24.08
CA PRO A 287 -2.07 4.25 23.27
C PRO A 287 -3.04 3.06 23.28
N ALA A 288 -4.31 3.37 23.55
CA ALA A 288 -5.38 2.40 23.49
C ALA A 288 -5.59 1.92 22.05
N GLY A 289 -5.92 0.65 21.86
CA GLY A 289 -6.24 0.07 20.57
C GLY A 289 -7.57 0.57 19.97
N LEU A 290 -8.36 1.36 20.72
CA LEU A 290 -9.67 1.89 20.30
C LEU A 290 -10.56 0.80 19.70
N HIS A 291 -11.17 1.07 18.54
CA HIS A 291 -11.91 0.05 17.80
C HIS A 291 -10.97 -1.01 17.24
N ALA A 292 -9.82 -0.66 16.73
CA ALA A 292 -8.78 -1.57 16.27
C ALA A 292 -7.49 -0.75 16.13
N ASP A 293 -6.36 -1.44 16.18
CA ASP A 293 -5.17 -0.93 15.52
C ASP A 293 -5.15 -1.40 14.06
N TRP A 294 -3.97 -1.61 13.47
CA TRP A 294 -3.85 -2.14 12.12
C TRP A 294 -4.50 -3.54 11.95
N ASN A 295 -4.51 -4.38 12.99
CA ASN A 295 -5.19 -5.66 12.93
C ASN A 295 -6.69 -5.46 13.21
N ASP A 296 -7.48 -5.41 12.14
CA ASP A 296 -8.92 -5.20 12.17
C ASP A 296 -9.70 -6.24 12.99
N CYS A 297 -9.08 -7.37 13.31
CA CYS A 297 -9.66 -8.45 14.10
C CYS A 297 -9.23 -8.44 15.57
N LEU A 298 -8.44 -7.47 16.02
CA LEU A 298 -8.04 -7.36 17.43
C LEU A 298 -8.81 -6.25 18.15
N ARG A 299 -9.45 -6.59 19.27
CA ARG A 299 -10.15 -5.68 20.17
C ARG A 299 -9.60 -5.85 21.58
N LEU A 300 -8.85 -4.87 22.08
CA LEU A 300 -8.25 -4.97 23.43
C LEU A 300 -9.17 -4.42 24.54
N GLY A 301 -10.33 -3.88 24.16
CA GLY A 301 -11.21 -3.15 25.06
C GLY A 301 -10.98 -1.64 24.99
N ALA A 302 -11.90 -0.85 25.55
CA ALA A 302 -11.87 0.62 25.40
C ALA A 302 -10.59 1.27 25.96
N LYS A 303 -10.03 0.68 27.02
CA LYS A 303 -8.74 1.06 27.63
C LYS A 303 -7.63 0.03 27.42
N GLY A 304 -7.84 -0.93 26.52
CA GLY A 304 -6.80 -1.91 26.17
C GLY A 304 -5.77 -1.28 25.25
N GLU A 305 -4.50 -1.62 25.45
CA GLU A 305 -3.34 -0.91 24.91
C GLU A 305 -2.57 -1.76 23.89
N SER A 306 -2.21 -1.14 22.77
CA SER A 306 -1.51 -1.81 21.69
C SER A 306 -0.02 -1.47 21.69
N THR A 307 0.83 -2.48 21.87
CA THR A 307 2.29 -2.34 21.75
C THR A 307 2.70 -1.92 20.33
N PHE A 308 1.97 -2.38 19.31
CA PHE A 308 2.19 -1.96 17.92
C PHE A 308 1.95 -0.45 17.72
N VAL A 309 0.82 0.07 18.21
CA VAL A 309 0.49 1.50 18.10
C VAL A 309 1.45 2.35 18.93
N ALA A 310 1.90 1.83 20.08
CA ALA A 310 2.92 2.47 20.89
C ALA A 310 4.25 2.65 20.11
N PHE A 311 4.68 1.67 19.33
CA PHE A 311 5.84 1.82 18.43
C PHE A 311 5.58 2.84 17.31
N GLN A 312 4.39 2.87 16.72
CA GLN A 312 4.03 3.88 15.73
C GLN A 312 4.07 5.30 16.32
N LEU A 313 3.56 5.46 17.54
CA LEU A 313 3.60 6.74 18.26
C LEU A 313 5.04 7.14 18.56
N TYR A 314 5.90 6.21 18.97
CA TYR A 314 7.32 6.49 19.18
C TYR A 314 8.03 6.94 17.89
N TYR A 315 7.73 6.28 16.77
CA TYR A 315 8.21 6.70 15.45
C TYR A 315 7.73 8.12 15.10
N ALA A 316 6.45 8.40 15.31
CA ALA A 316 5.85 9.72 15.08
C ALA A 316 6.55 10.81 15.88
N LEU A 317 6.78 10.57 17.18
CA LEU A 317 7.51 11.47 18.07
C LEU A 317 8.94 11.73 17.59
N ARG A 318 9.66 10.70 17.11
CA ARG A 318 11.00 10.87 16.53
C ARG A 318 10.99 11.73 15.28
N VAL A 319 10.05 11.50 14.37
CA VAL A 319 9.93 12.26 13.12
C VAL A 319 9.63 13.73 13.41
N ILE A 320 8.59 14.01 14.21
CA ILE A 320 8.19 15.38 14.47
C ILE A 320 9.20 16.14 15.33
N LYS A 321 10.00 15.45 16.15
CA LYS A 321 11.09 16.08 16.90
C LYS A 321 12.08 16.79 15.97
N LYS A 322 12.44 16.17 14.83
CA LYS A 322 13.32 16.80 13.82
C LYS A 322 12.67 18.07 13.26
N TYR A 323 11.38 18.03 12.94
CA TYR A 323 10.66 19.21 12.45
C TYR A 323 10.53 20.32 13.50
N ALA A 324 10.30 19.95 14.76
CA ALA A 324 10.24 20.89 15.87
C ALA A 324 11.59 21.57 16.11
N GLN A 325 12.70 20.84 15.95
CA GLN A 325 14.06 21.39 15.97
C GLN A 325 14.27 22.38 14.82
N ASP A 326 13.92 22.00 13.59
CA ASP A 326 14.05 22.87 12.41
C ASP A 326 13.21 24.17 12.55
N LYS A 327 12.05 24.07 13.21
CA LYS A 327 11.14 25.21 13.50
C LYS A 327 11.46 25.95 14.80
N ASN A 328 12.46 25.51 15.56
CA ASN A 328 12.80 26.03 16.90
C ASN A 328 11.63 26.02 17.91
N ASP A 329 10.68 25.08 17.78
CA ASP A 329 9.52 24.89 18.66
C ASP A 329 9.95 24.22 19.98
N THR A 330 10.64 25.00 20.82
CA THR A 330 11.31 24.50 22.04
C THR A 330 10.33 23.95 23.07
N GLU A 331 9.13 24.55 23.16
CA GLU A 331 8.06 24.06 24.04
C GLU A 331 7.62 22.65 23.62
N TYR A 332 7.38 22.45 22.32
CA TYR A 332 6.97 21.14 21.84
C TYR A 332 8.09 20.11 21.88
N ILE A 333 9.35 20.51 21.67
CA ILE A 333 10.51 19.62 21.88
C ILE A 333 10.51 19.06 23.32
N ASN A 334 10.32 19.93 24.32
CA ASN A 334 10.27 19.49 25.73
C ASN A 334 9.06 18.57 25.98
N TYR A 335 7.91 18.87 25.37
CA TYR A 335 6.74 17.99 25.43
C TYR A 335 7.06 16.60 24.85
N ILE A 336 7.62 16.54 23.64
CA ILE A 336 8.00 15.29 22.98
C ILE A 336 8.95 14.47 23.86
N GLU A 337 9.98 15.09 24.42
CA GLU A 337 10.97 14.40 25.26
C GLU A 337 10.34 13.77 26.50
N ASN A 338 9.40 14.46 27.14
CA ASN A 338 8.67 13.92 28.28
C ASN A 338 7.76 12.74 27.86
N VAL A 339 7.05 12.86 26.74
CA VAL A 339 6.20 11.78 26.22
C VAL A 339 7.03 10.56 25.83
N GLN A 340 8.13 10.75 25.10
CA GLN A 340 9.04 9.67 24.71
C GLN A 340 9.56 8.90 25.92
N LYS A 341 10.02 9.61 26.95
CA LYS A 341 10.51 8.99 28.19
C LYS A 341 9.43 8.15 28.90
N ASN A 342 8.19 8.65 28.95
CA ASN A 342 7.08 7.92 29.57
C ASN A 342 6.71 6.68 28.76
N LEU A 343 6.70 6.80 27.43
CA LEU A 343 6.38 5.70 26.52
C LEU A 343 7.48 4.62 26.52
N GLU A 344 8.75 5.01 26.54
CA GLU A 344 9.91 4.12 26.71
C GLU A 344 9.78 3.29 28.00
N LYS A 345 9.41 3.95 29.11
CA LYS A 345 9.18 3.27 30.39
C LYS A 345 7.98 2.31 30.34
N ALA A 346 6.90 2.67 29.68
CA ALA A 346 5.74 1.78 29.54
C ALA A 346 6.10 0.56 28.67
N LEU A 347 6.80 0.79 27.57
CA LEU A 347 7.22 -0.26 26.64
C LEU A 347 8.28 -1.18 27.24
N SER A 348 9.14 -0.74 28.17
CA SER A 348 10.11 -1.64 28.81
C SER A 348 9.44 -2.81 29.55
N GLU A 349 8.21 -2.61 30.05
CA GLU A 349 7.41 -3.67 30.70
C GLU A 349 6.74 -4.62 29.69
N CYS A 350 6.80 -4.31 28.39
CA CYS A 350 6.23 -5.12 27.30
C CYS A 350 7.25 -6.10 26.68
N TRP A 351 8.50 -6.09 27.13
CA TRP A 351 9.51 -7.03 26.68
C TRP A 351 9.42 -8.34 27.48
N ASP A 352 9.12 -9.45 26.79
CA ASP A 352 8.95 -10.77 27.39
C ASP A 352 10.06 -11.72 26.88
N GLU A 353 11.26 -11.53 27.46
CA GLU A 353 12.49 -12.29 27.23
C GLU A 353 13.09 -12.20 25.82
N ASP A 354 12.37 -12.63 24.80
CA ASP A 354 12.79 -12.75 23.40
C ASP A 354 11.84 -12.08 22.41
N ARG A 355 10.75 -11.48 22.89
CA ARG A 355 9.71 -10.85 22.06
C ARG A 355 9.08 -9.66 22.77
N TRP A 356 8.47 -8.79 21.98
CA TRP A 356 7.49 -7.82 22.44
C TRP A 356 6.11 -8.48 22.50
N ILE A 357 5.39 -8.30 23.61
CA ILE A 357 3.99 -8.72 23.72
C ILE A 357 3.13 -7.96 22.69
N ARG A 358 1.93 -8.48 22.39
CA ARG A 358 1.02 -7.85 21.42
C ARG A 358 0.32 -6.61 21.98
N GLY A 359 0.02 -6.64 23.26
CA GLY A 359 -0.70 -5.58 23.98
C GLY A 359 -1.24 -6.05 25.32
N ILE A 360 -1.98 -5.18 25.97
CA ILE A 360 -2.59 -5.43 27.29
C ILE A 360 -4.07 -5.11 27.18
N ARG A 361 -4.95 -6.04 27.55
CA ARG A 361 -6.40 -5.79 27.53
C ARG A 361 -6.82 -4.81 28.61
N GLU A 362 -8.02 -4.22 28.47
CA GLU A 362 -8.54 -3.25 29.44
C GLU A 362 -8.64 -3.80 30.87
N ASN A 363 -8.79 -5.11 31.02
CA ASN A 363 -8.81 -5.82 32.29
C ASN A 363 -7.40 -6.18 32.83
N GLY A 364 -6.34 -5.72 32.18
CA GLY A 364 -4.94 -5.92 32.58
C GLY A 364 -4.33 -7.25 32.10
N ILE A 365 -5.08 -8.10 31.39
CA ILE A 365 -4.53 -9.37 30.90
C ILE A 365 -3.68 -9.13 29.64
N ILE A 366 -2.44 -9.58 29.68
CA ILE A 366 -1.49 -9.54 28.56
C ILE A 366 -1.99 -10.39 27.39
N VAL A 367 -1.72 -9.94 26.17
CA VAL A 367 -1.95 -10.68 24.93
C VAL A 367 -0.60 -10.92 24.26
N GLY A 368 -0.31 -12.18 23.91
CA GLY A 368 0.95 -12.55 23.28
C GLY A 368 2.10 -12.63 24.27
N ALA A 369 1.81 -13.06 25.51
CA ALA A 369 2.86 -13.46 26.43
C ALA A 369 3.50 -14.75 25.92
N LYS A 370 4.81 -14.91 26.12
CA LYS A 370 5.58 -16.08 25.68
C LYS A 370 5.02 -17.41 26.17
N LYS A 371 4.37 -17.40 27.35
CA LYS A 371 3.76 -18.59 27.97
C LYS A 371 2.30 -18.81 27.58
N ASP A 372 1.69 -17.93 26.77
CA ASP A 372 0.35 -18.16 26.27
C ASP A 372 0.34 -19.43 25.39
N PRO A 373 -0.70 -20.29 25.50
CA PRO A 373 -0.77 -21.53 24.74
C PRO A 373 -0.99 -21.29 23.23
N GLU A 374 -1.57 -20.15 22.86
CA GLU A 374 -1.90 -19.74 21.51
C GLU A 374 -1.55 -18.25 21.33
N ALA A 375 -1.22 -17.88 20.10
CA ALA A 375 -0.86 -16.53 19.69
C ALA A 375 0.18 -15.89 20.62
N ASN A 376 1.23 -16.64 20.97
CA ASN A 376 2.29 -16.16 21.86
C ASN A 376 3.42 -15.45 21.12
N MET A 377 3.46 -15.53 19.79
CA MET A 377 4.36 -14.77 18.94
C MET A 377 3.54 -14.00 17.90
N TRP A 378 3.80 -12.70 17.76
CA TRP A 378 3.12 -11.80 16.82
C TRP A 378 4.14 -11.01 16.03
N LEU A 379 3.98 -10.94 14.70
CA LEU A 379 4.91 -10.24 13.83
C LEU A 379 4.90 -8.71 14.02
N ASN A 380 3.70 -8.12 14.15
CA ASN A 380 3.51 -6.67 14.17
C ASN A 380 4.44 -5.91 15.15
N PRO A 381 4.43 -6.21 16.47
CA PRO A 381 5.27 -5.48 17.42
C PRO A 381 6.76 -5.81 17.26
N GLN A 382 7.14 -6.97 16.72
CA GLN A 382 8.57 -7.28 16.50
C GLN A 382 9.15 -6.37 15.42
N SER A 383 8.55 -6.35 14.23
CA SER A 383 9.06 -5.54 13.12
C SER A 383 9.00 -4.04 13.45
N TRP A 384 7.92 -3.59 14.11
CA TRP A 384 7.78 -2.17 14.50
C TRP A 384 8.65 -1.77 15.69
N GLY A 385 9.05 -2.71 16.53
CA GLY A 385 10.09 -2.49 17.53
C GLY A 385 11.40 -2.02 16.90
N VAL A 386 11.74 -2.56 15.72
CA VAL A 386 12.92 -2.16 14.94
C VAL A 386 12.67 -0.87 14.14
N ILE A 387 11.56 -0.80 13.38
CA ILE A 387 11.25 0.33 12.49
C ILE A 387 11.10 1.65 13.27
N SER A 388 10.49 1.60 14.46
CA SER A 388 10.40 2.76 15.36
C SER A 388 11.76 3.21 15.89
N GLY A 389 12.74 2.31 15.87
CA GLY A 389 14.06 2.48 16.47
C GLY A 389 14.03 2.62 17.99
N LEU A 390 12.99 2.11 18.66
CA LEU A 390 12.95 1.99 20.12
C LEU A 390 13.77 0.79 20.61
N SER A 391 13.67 -0.35 19.91
CA SER A 391 14.37 -1.57 20.33
C SER A 391 15.87 -1.32 20.34
N ASN A 392 16.52 -1.64 21.45
CA ASN A 392 17.97 -1.68 21.46
C ASN A 392 18.46 -2.85 20.57
N LYS A 393 19.76 -2.87 20.27
CA LYS A 393 20.37 -3.87 19.37
C LYS A 393 20.05 -5.31 19.78
N GLU A 394 20.19 -5.64 21.07
CA GLU A 394 19.94 -7.00 21.57
C GLU A 394 18.47 -7.39 21.44
N GLN A 395 17.53 -6.51 21.82
CA GLN A 395 16.10 -6.75 21.67
C GLN A 395 15.70 -6.93 20.20
N ALA A 396 16.23 -6.08 19.32
CA ALA A 396 15.96 -6.15 17.90
C ALA A 396 16.46 -7.47 17.30
N GLU A 397 17.73 -7.83 17.52
CA GLU A 397 18.29 -9.09 17.02
C GLU A 397 17.52 -10.30 17.57
N LYS A 398 17.22 -10.32 18.88
CA LYS A 398 16.56 -11.45 19.53
C LYS A 398 15.11 -11.64 19.09
N SER A 399 14.35 -10.55 18.98
CA SER A 399 12.96 -10.61 18.50
C SER A 399 12.87 -11.02 17.04
N MET A 400 13.74 -10.49 16.19
CA MET A 400 13.74 -10.82 14.76
C MET A 400 14.25 -12.25 14.49
N ASN A 401 15.21 -12.76 15.27
CA ASN A 401 15.56 -14.18 15.24
C ASN A 401 14.38 -15.07 15.67
N SER A 402 13.65 -14.68 16.71
CA SER A 402 12.47 -15.44 17.15
C SER A 402 11.34 -15.41 16.11
N VAL A 403 11.18 -14.32 15.36
CA VAL A 403 10.28 -14.25 14.19
C VAL A 403 10.69 -15.27 13.14
N HIS A 404 11.98 -15.33 12.78
CA HIS A 404 12.47 -16.28 11.79
C HIS A 404 12.24 -17.73 12.23
N GLU A 405 12.59 -18.06 13.46
CA GLU A 405 12.46 -19.42 14.00
C GLU A 405 11.00 -19.90 14.12
N LEU A 406 10.09 -19.02 14.55
CA LEU A 406 8.73 -19.41 14.91
C LEU A 406 7.70 -19.11 13.82
N LEU A 407 7.85 -17.99 13.09
CA LEU A 407 6.85 -17.52 12.13
C LEU A 407 7.23 -17.78 10.68
N ASN A 408 8.51 -17.95 10.33
CA ASN A 408 8.91 -18.03 8.91
C ASN A 408 8.39 -19.30 8.22
N THR A 409 8.04 -19.21 6.94
CA THR A 409 7.66 -20.36 6.10
C THR A 409 8.18 -20.15 4.68
N PRO A 410 8.22 -21.19 3.81
CA PRO A 410 8.62 -21.03 2.41
C PRO A 410 7.76 -20.06 1.57
N TYR A 411 6.66 -19.55 2.13
CA TYR A 411 5.73 -18.62 1.47
C TYR A 411 5.62 -17.26 2.20
N GLY A 412 6.50 -17.01 3.19
CA GLY A 412 6.58 -15.81 4.01
C GLY A 412 6.26 -16.07 5.48
N ALA A 413 6.40 -15.04 6.32
CA ALA A 413 6.19 -15.17 7.75
C ALA A 413 4.72 -15.05 8.15
N LYS A 414 4.27 -15.93 9.03
CA LYS A 414 2.93 -15.90 9.63
C LYS A 414 2.72 -14.61 10.43
N LEU A 415 1.46 -14.15 10.53
CA LEU A 415 1.13 -12.97 11.34
C LEU A 415 1.28 -13.24 12.85
N LEU A 416 0.91 -14.45 13.27
CA LEU A 416 1.02 -14.95 14.64
C LEU A 416 1.15 -16.47 14.65
N ASP A 417 1.68 -17.02 15.74
CA ASP A 417 1.75 -18.48 15.97
C ASP A 417 1.79 -18.81 17.49
N PRO A 418 1.20 -19.94 17.92
CA PRO A 418 0.18 -20.73 17.22
C PRO A 418 -1.10 -19.92 16.93
N PRO A 419 -1.95 -20.27 15.94
CA PRO A 419 -3.23 -19.59 15.75
C PRO A 419 -4.18 -19.82 16.93
N TYR A 420 -5.11 -18.88 17.11
CA TYR A 420 -6.19 -19.04 18.07
C TYR A 420 -7.13 -20.17 17.65
N LYS A 421 -7.42 -21.05 18.59
CA LYS A 421 -8.33 -22.19 18.45
C LYS A 421 -9.20 -22.35 19.70
N ASP A 422 -8.59 -22.67 20.83
CA ASP A 422 -9.28 -23.04 22.06
C ASP A 422 -9.12 -21.96 23.16
N HIS A 423 -8.15 -21.04 23.02
CA HIS A 423 -7.77 -20.06 24.06
C HIS A 423 -7.90 -18.60 23.61
N HIS A 424 -8.79 -18.33 22.66
CA HIS A 424 -9.11 -16.97 22.25
C HIS A 424 -9.90 -16.22 23.34
N PHE A 425 -9.92 -14.89 23.24
CA PHE A 425 -10.78 -14.04 24.05
C PHE A 425 -11.81 -13.34 23.15
N ASP A 426 -12.88 -12.79 23.73
CA ASP A 426 -13.99 -12.17 22.97
C ASP A 426 -13.55 -11.10 21.97
N GLY A 427 -12.43 -10.43 22.25
CA GLY A 427 -11.85 -9.43 21.38
C GLY A 427 -10.87 -9.94 20.30
N ALA A 428 -10.55 -11.23 20.28
CA ALA A 428 -9.76 -11.87 19.23
C ALA A 428 -10.69 -12.34 18.09
N LEU A 429 -11.21 -11.38 17.31
CA LEU A 429 -12.17 -11.59 16.22
C LEU A 429 -11.61 -12.37 15.01
N MET A 430 -10.32 -12.74 15.04
CA MET A 430 -9.72 -13.59 14.01
C MET A 430 -10.09 -15.07 14.18
N GLN A 431 -10.60 -15.48 15.34
CA GLN A 431 -11.13 -16.83 15.60
C GLN A 431 -12.24 -17.28 14.62
N VAL A 432 -12.89 -16.34 13.91
CA VAL A 432 -13.84 -16.64 12.83
C VAL A 432 -13.17 -17.29 11.61
N PHE A 433 -11.87 -17.10 11.46
CA PHE A 433 -11.09 -17.67 10.38
C PHE A 433 -10.53 -19.04 10.77
N ASN A 434 -10.41 -19.90 9.75
CA ASN A 434 -9.70 -21.15 9.89
C ASN A 434 -8.26 -20.91 10.33
N LEU A 435 -7.67 -21.88 11.03
CA LEU A 435 -6.28 -21.84 11.46
C LEU A 435 -5.38 -21.56 10.26
N ASP A 436 -4.40 -20.68 10.45
CA ASP A 436 -3.41 -20.28 9.45
C ASP A 436 -4.01 -19.64 8.18
N THR A 437 -5.13 -18.94 8.35
CA THR A 437 -5.75 -18.11 7.30
C THR A 437 -6.02 -16.71 7.81
N LYS A 438 -6.00 -15.71 6.91
CA LYS A 438 -6.34 -14.32 7.24
C LYS A 438 -5.56 -13.84 8.49
N GLU A 439 -6.20 -13.12 9.41
CA GLU A 439 -5.60 -12.60 10.64
C GLU A 439 -5.28 -13.69 11.69
N ASN A 440 -5.75 -14.94 11.52
CA ASN A 440 -5.55 -16.04 12.49
C ASN A 440 -4.38 -16.94 12.10
N GLY A 441 -3.16 -16.38 12.12
CA GLY A 441 -1.94 -17.11 11.79
C GLY A 441 -1.67 -17.28 10.30
N GLY A 442 -2.50 -16.73 9.41
CA GLY A 442 -2.17 -16.65 7.99
C GLY A 442 -0.92 -15.80 7.75
N ILE A 443 -0.29 -15.99 6.59
CA ILE A 443 0.77 -15.10 6.11
C ILE A 443 0.08 -13.85 5.58
N PHE A 444 -0.15 -12.88 6.47
CA PHE A 444 -0.74 -11.61 6.08
C PHE A 444 0.31 -10.81 5.31
N SER A 445 0.07 -10.61 4.01
CA SER A 445 1.15 -10.25 3.10
C SER A 445 1.69 -8.83 3.35
N GLN A 446 0.86 -7.93 3.90
CA GLN A 446 1.27 -6.55 4.16
C GLN A 446 2.36 -6.42 5.22
N SER A 447 2.39 -7.30 6.22
CA SER A 447 3.44 -7.27 7.25
C SER A 447 4.80 -7.76 6.74
N GLN A 448 4.85 -8.45 5.60
CA GLN A 448 6.12 -8.88 4.99
C GLN A 448 6.98 -7.67 4.62
N GLY A 449 6.37 -6.58 4.13
CA GLY A 449 7.11 -5.34 3.83
C GLY A 449 7.79 -4.73 5.06
N TRP A 450 7.14 -4.77 6.23
CA TRP A 450 7.75 -4.31 7.48
C TRP A 450 8.84 -5.25 7.97
N LEU A 451 8.67 -6.55 7.77
CA LEU A 451 9.66 -7.55 8.10
C LEU A 451 10.94 -7.39 7.26
N ILE A 452 10.79 -7.21 5.93
CA ILE A 452 11.89 -6.90 5.00
C ILE A 452 12.60 -5.62 5.43
N LEU A 453 11.85 -4.55 5.75
CA LEU A 453 12.43 -3.29 6.20
C LEU A 453 13.18 -3.44 7.52
N ALA A 454 12.60 -4.12 8.50
CA ALA A 454 13.20 -4.33 9.82
C ALA A 454 14.53 -5.09 9.72
N GLU A 455 14.57 -6.21 8.99
CA GLU A 455 15.81 -6.96 8.78
C GLU A 455 16.86 -6.15 8.02
N SER A 456 16.41 -5.36 7.02
CA SER A 456 17.31 -4.49 6.28
C SER A 456 17.95 -3.42 7.18
N LEU A 457 17.17 -2.81 8.08
CA LEU A 457 17.66 -1.82 9.04
C LEU A 457 18.66 -2.40 10.06
N LEU A 458 18.59 -3.72 10.32
CA LEU A 458 19.57 -4.45 11.14
C LEU A 458 20.82 -4.87 10.35
N GLY A 459 20.83 -4.70 9.03
CA GLY A 459 21.92 -5.15 8.16
C GLY A 459 21.85 -6.63 7.79
N ASN A 460 20.72 -7.30 8.02
CA ASN A 460 20.50 -8.72 7.72
C ASN A 460 20.00 -8.91 6.28
N GLY A 461 20.79 -8.50 5.30
CA GLY A 461 20.42 -8.50 3.88
C GLY A 461 20.04 -9.87 3.30
N ASN A 462 20.69 -10.96 3.73
CA ASN A 462 20.28 -12.31 3.33
C ASN A 462 18.84 -12.61 3.75
N ARG A 463 18.49 -12.24 4.99
CA ARG A 463 17.17 -12.53 5.56
C ARG A 463 16.10 -11.60 5.01
N ALA A 464 16.43 -10.32 4.81
CA ALA A 464 15.54 -9.39 4.13
C ALA A 464 15.17 -9.89 2.72
N PHE A 465 16.15 -10.43 1.99
CA PHE A 465 15.92 -10.97 0.65
C PHE A 465 15.21 -12.33 0.65
N GLU A 466 15.47 -13.20 1.64
CA GLU A 466 14.71 -14.44 1.88
C GLU A 466 13.21 -14.14 1.98
N TYR A 467 12.82 -13.22 2.86
CA TYR A 467 11.41 -12.84 3.02
C TYR A 467 10.81 -12.19 1.77
N PHE A 468 11.60 -11.45 0.99
CA PHE A 468 11.14 -10.95 -0.32
C PHE A 468 10.83 -12.13 -1.25
N LEU A 469 11.76 -13.07 -1.43
CA LEU A 469 11.58 -14.20 -2.35
C LEU A 469 10.42 -15.10 -1.93
N GLU A 470 10.28 -15.40 -0.64
CA GLU A 470 9.21 -16.26 -0.12
C GLU A 470 7.81 -15.63 -0.33
N SER A 471 7.71 -14.31 -0.27
CA SER A 471 6.42 -13.59 -0.39
C SER A 471 6.16 -12.97 -1.78
N SER A 472 7.16 -12.99 -2.67
CA SER A 472 7.09 -12.37 -4.00
C SER A 472 6.21 -13.17 -4.97
N PRO A 473 5.29 -12.51 -5.70
CA PRO A 473 4.51 -13.14 -6.77
C PRO A 473 5.38 -13.78 -7.85
N ALA A 474 6.47 -13.11 -8.25
CA ALA A 474 7.33 -13.55 -9.33
C ALA A 474 8.04 -14.88 -9.01
N SER A 475 8.36 -15.14 -7.74
CA SER A 475 8.95 -16.41 -7.26
C SER A 475 8.02 -17.62 -7.37
N MET A 476 6.75 -17.40 -7.73
CA MET A 476 5.71 -18.42 -7.83
C MET A 476 5.13 -18.54 -9.25
N ASN A 477 5.79 -17.95 -10.27
CA ASN A 477 5.32 -17.93 -11.65
C ASN A 477 5.21 -19.35 -12.27
N ASP A 478 6.00 -20.29 -11.81
CA ASP A 478 6.01 -21.70 -12.23
C ASP A 478 5.21 -22.63 -11.29
N LYS A 479 4.54 -22.08 -10.26
CA LYS A 479 3.81 -22.81 -9.19
C LYS A 479 2.35 -22.35 -9.09
N ALA A 480 1.70 -22.15 -10.23
CA ALA A 480 0.33 -21.64 -10.29
C ALA A 480 -0.68 -22.56 -9.57
N GLU A 481 -0.43 -23.87 -9.55
CA GLU A 481 -1.23 -24.87 -8.84
C GLU A 481 -1.18 -24.73 -7.32
N ILE A 482 -0.10 -24.14 -6.78
CA ILE A 482 0.03 -23.79 -5.36
C ILE A 482 -0.56 -22.41 -5.11
N ARG A 483 -0.13 -21.39 -5.89
CA ARG A 483 -0.48 -19.98 -5.65
C ARG A 483 -1.96 -19.70 -5.87
N VAL A 484 -2.56 -20.25 -6.93
CA VAL A 484 -3.98 -20.05 -7.36
C VAL A 484 -4.37 -18.58 -7.56
N MET A 485 -3.39 -17.69 -7.75
CA MET A 485 -3.56 -16.26 -7.94
C MET A 485 -2.51 -15.78 -8.95
N GLU A 486 -2.73 -14.62 -9.55
CA GLU A 486 -1.84 -14.01 -10.52
C GLU A 486 -0.38 -13.93 -10.01
N PRO A 487 0.62 -14.39 -10.78
CA PRO A 487 2.03 -14.41 -10.37
C PRO A 487 2.73 -13.05 -10.55
N TYR A 488 1.98 -12.00 -10.84
CA TYR A 488 2.48 -10.63 -11.07
C TYR A 488 1.85 -9.60 -10.13
N VAL A 489 1.03 -10.02 -9.16
CA VAL A 489 0.51 -9.12 -8.12
C VAL A 489 0.50 -9.78 -6.76
N HIS A 490 0.75 -8.99 -5.72
CA HIS A 490 0.53 -9.39 -4.34
C HIS A 490 -0.96 -9.57 -4.03
N GLY A 491 -1.25 -10.47 -3.08
CA GLY A 491 -2.58 -10.64 -2.48
C GLY A 491 -2.63 -10.07 -1.06
N GLN A 492 -3.76 -10.21 -0.38
CA GLN A 492 -3.87 -9.79 1.03
C GLN A 492 -3.22 -10.79 1.98
N PHE A 493 -3.41 -12.08 1.73
CA PHE A 493 -2.86 -13.13 2.57
C PHE A 493 -2.59 -14.41 1.77
N THR A 494 -1.69 -15.24 2.32
CA THR A 494 -1.41 -16.60 1.89
C THR A 494 -1.70 -17.57 3.04
N GLU A 495 -2.31 -18.71 2.72
CA GLU A 495 -2.58 -19.77 3.70
C GLU A 495 -1.27 -20.42 4.18
N SER A 496 -1.18 -20.73 5.48
CA SER A 496 0.04 -21.28 6.09
C SER A 496 -0.14 -22.73 6.60
N ARG A 497 0.84 -23.22 7.36
CA ARG A 497 1.13 -24.62 7.72
C ARG A 497 -0.06 -25.46 8.20
N LEU A 498 -1.03 -24.88 8.91
CA LEU A 498 -2.20 -25.59 9.41
C LEU A 498 -3.38 -25.62 8.43
N SER A 499 -3.26 -24.96 7.28
CA SER A 499 -4.17 -25.14 6.15
C SER A 499 -3.76 -26.37 5.31
N PRO A 500 -4.73 -27.15 4.79
CA PRO A 500 -4.43 -28.17 3.78
C PRO A 500 -3.96 -27.61 2.42
N TYR A 501 -3.96 -26.28 2.24
CA TYR A 501 -3.54 -25.60 1.01
C TYR A 501 -2.44 -24.56 1.28
N GLU A 502 -1.44 -24.90 2.10
CA GLU A 502 -0.28 -24.06 2.37
C GLU A 502 0.31 -23.47 1.07
N GLY A 503 0.48 -22.15 1.03
CA GLY A 503 0.97 -21.43 -0.15
C GLY A 503 -0.13 -20.86 -1.07
N ARG A 504 -1.40 -21.20 -0.88
CA ARG A 504 -2.52 -20.62 -1.65
C ARG A 504 -2.77 -19.16 -1.25
N SER A 505 -2.73 -18.27 -2.24
CA SER A 505 -2.89 -16.82 -2.05
C SER A 505 -4.30 -16.33 -2.37
N HIS A 506 -4.72 -15.24 -1.72
CA HIS A 506 -6.09 -14.72 -1.79
C HIS A 506 -6.16 -13.19 -1.85
N VAL A 507 -7.32 -12.70 -2.28
CA VAL A 507 -7.66 -11.27 -2.33
C VAL A 507 -6.63 -10.49 -3.14
N HIS A 508 -6.66 -10.73 -4.46
CA HIS A 508 -5.73 -10.15 -5.42
C HIS A 508 -5.80 -8.62 -5.51
N TRP A 509 -4.75 -8.01 -6.06
CA TRP A 509 -4.63 -6.59 -6.41
C TRP A 509 -4.71 -5.58 -5.26
N LEU A 510 -5.88 -5.46 -4.63
CA LEU A 510 -6.21 -4.36 -3.74
C LEU A 510 -5.77 -4.69 -2.31
N THR A 511 -4.47 -4.53 -2.06
CA THR A 511 -3.81 -4.88 -0.81
C THR A 511 -2.71 -3.87 -0.48
N GLY A 512 -2.56 -3.49 0.79
CA GLY A 512 -1.46 -2.61 1.23
C GLY A 512 -0.08 -3.25 1.09
N THR A 513 -0.03 -4.56 0.75
CA THR A 513 1.20 -5.32 0.53
C THR A 513 2.07 -4.73 -0.56
N ALA A 514 1.48 -4.29 -1.67
CA ALA A 514 2.25 -3.71 -2.76
C ALA A 514 3.12 -2.56 -2.23
N SER A 515 2.47 -1.66 -1.50
CA SER A 515 3.06 -0.46 -0.92
C SER A 515 4.08 -0.76 0.18
N THR A 516 3.76 -1.64 1.14
CA THR A 516 4.70 -1.94 2.23
C THR A 516 5.90 -2.75 1.76
N VAL A 517 5.73 -3.71 0.84
CA VAL A 517 6.84 -4.46 0.25
C VAL A 517 7.70 -3.52 -0.59
N MET A 518 7.10 -2.64 -1.38
CA MET A 518 7.84 -1.63 -2.15
C MET A 518 8.71 -0.75 -1.23
N VAL A 519 8.15 -0.25 -0.12
CA VAL A 519 8.93 0.50 0.89
C VAL A 519 10.06 -0.34 1.47
N GLY A 520 9.79 -1.60 1.85
CA GLY A 520 10.83 -2.50 2.37
C GLY A 520 11.95 -2.78 1.38
N CYS A 521 11.63 -2.90 0.10
CA CYS A 521 12.61 -3.13 -0.95
C CYS A 521 13.41 -1.86 -1.29
N VAL A 522 12.76 -0.71 -1.46
CA VAL A 522 13.42 0.54 -1.83
C VAL A 522 14.26 1.11 -0.68
N GLU A 523 13.70 1.21 0.52
CA GLU A 523 14.39 1.81 1.68
C GLU A 523 15.27 0.82 2.42
N GLY A 524 14.91 -0.46 2.39
CA GLY A 524 15.64 -1.54 3.04
C GLY A 524 16.70 -2.15 2.13
N ILE A 525 16.27 -3.01 1.20
CA ILE A 525 17.18 -3.81 0.35
C ILE A 525 18.07 -2.89 -0.51
N CYS A 526 17.46 -1.98 -1.27
CA CYS A 526 18.17 -0.99 -2.08
C CYS A 526 18.79 0.14 -1.22
N GLY A 527 18.31 0.33 0.01
CA GLY A 527 18.92 1.24 0.98
C GLY A 527 18.67 2.73 0.73
N MET A 528 17.71 3.09 -0.12
CA MET A 528 17.45 4.45 -0.58
C MET A 528 16.59 5.20 0.43
N ARG A 529 17.21 6.04 1.27
CA ARG A 529 16.53 6.73 2.38
C ARG A 529 16.73 8.24 2.27
N PRO A 530 15.90 8.94 1.48
CA PRO A 530 16.03 10.37 1.31
C PRO A 530 15.52 11.14 2.53
N ASP A 531 16.13 12.29 2.79
CA ASP A 531 15.62 13.29 3.72
C ASP A 531 15.61 14.67 3.05
N ALA A 532 15.14 15.70 3.74
CA ALA A 532 14.92 17.00 3.11
C ALA A 532 16.19 17.60 2.47
N ASP A 533 17.38 17.22 2.93
CA ASP A 533 18.65 17.82 2.54
C ASP A 533 19.46 16.93 1.57
N GLY A 534 19.03 15.69 1.31
CA GLY A 534 19.81 14.76 0.50
C GLY A 534 19.31 13.33 0.53
N LEU A 535 20.20 12.40 0.21
CA LEU A 535 19.91 10.98 0.07
C LEU A 535 20.94 10.16 0.83
N LYS A 536 20.48 9.36 1.80
CA LYS A 536 21.28 8.27 2.36
C LYS A 536 21.15 7.03 1.47
N ILE A 537 22.28 6.42 1.12
CA ILE A 537 22.32 5.13 0.40
C ILE A 537 23.06 4.12 1.27
N SER A 538 22.32 3.21 1.89
CA SER A 538 22.91 2.14 2.72
C SER A 538 22.10 0.85 2.50
N PRO A 539 22.46 0.08 1.45
CA PRO A 539 21.78 -1.16 1.06
C PRO A 539 21.93 -2.27 2.10
N SER A 540 21.00 -3.23 2.05
CA SER A 540 21.05 -4.47 2.82
C SER A 540 20.67 -5.63 1.90
N ILE A 541 21.68 -6.28 1.32
CA ILE A 541 21.53 -7.22 0.20
C ILE A 541 22.09 -8.61 0.56
N PRO A 542 21.80 -9.65 -0.24
CA PRO A 542 22.46 -10.93 -0.09
C PRO A 542 23.99 -10.79 -0.19
N ALA A 543 24.71 -11.42 0.74
CA ALA A 543 26.18 -11.42 0.76
C ALA A 543 26.79 -12.05 -0.51
N GLU A 544 26.05 -12.93 -1.18
CA GLU A 544 26.50 -13.58 -2.42
C GLU A 544 26.47 -12.66 -3.64
N TRP A 545 25.79 -11.50 -3.59
CA TRP A 545 25.78 -10.56 -4.70
C TRP A 545 27.10 -9.80 -4.78
N ASP A 546 27.71 -9.78 -5.96
CA ASP A 546 28.88 -8.93 -6.25
C ASP A 546 28.53 -7.44 -6.25
N GLY A 547 27.24 -7.10 -6.41
CA GLY A 547 26.77 -5.73 -6.57
C GLY A 547 25.46 -5.66 -7.36
N PHE A 548 24.97 -4.44 -7.56
CA PHE A 548 23.80 -4.16 -8.39
C PHE A 548 23.77 -2.68 -8.81
N LYS A 549 22.85 -2.31 -9.70
CA LYS A 549 22.67 -0.90 -10.13
C LYS A 549 21.28 -0.38 -9.84
N ILE A 550 21.19 0.94 -9.68
CA ILE A 550 19.94 1.69 -9.58
C ILE A 550 20.02 2.88 -10.53
N HIS A 551 18.97 3.06 -11.34
CA HIS A 551 18.72 4.28 -12.11
C HIS A 551 17.54 5.01 -11.49
N LYS A 552 17.75 6.25 -11.03
CA LYS A 552 16.71 7.02 -10.33
C LYS A 552 16.67 8.47 -10.80
N ASN A 553 15.47 8.99 -11.00
CA ASN A 553 15.25 10.44 -11.01
C ASN A 553 14.98 10.91 -9.58
N PHE A 554 15.78 11.85 -9.08
CA PHE A 554 15.67 12.43 -7.74
C PHE A 554 15.77 13.95 -7.82
N ARG A 555 14.68 14.66 -7.49
CA ARG A 555 14.61 16.14 -7.55
C ARG A 555 15.03 16.73 -8.89
N GLY A 556 14.62 16.07 -9.99
CA GLY A 556 14.97 16.47 -11.35
C GLY A 556 16.40 16.14 -11.78
N LYS A 557 17.19 15.47 -10.93
CA LYS A 557 18.54 14.99 -11.24
C LYS A 557 18.53 13.50 -11.55
N LYS A 558 19.33 13.07 -12.53
CA LYS A 558 19.53 11.65 -12.84
C LYS A 558 20.62 11.08 -11.94
N LEU A 559 20.35 9.95 -11.32
CA LEU A 559 21.27 9.21 -10.48
C LEU A 559 21.51 7.84 -11.11
N ASP A 560 22.75 7.60 -11.53
CA ASP A 560 23.25 6.30 -11.98
C ASP A 560 24.12 5.72 -10.88
N ILE A 561 23.55 4.81 -10.09
CA ILE A 561 24.14 4.30 -8.86
C ILE A 561 24.64 2.89 -9.12
N THR A 562 25.92 2.64 -8.86
CA THR A 562 26.53 1.31 -8.84
C THR A 562 26.87 0.94 -7.40
N VAL A 563 26.31 -0.15 -6.91
CA VAL A 563 26.66 -0.75 -5.63
C VAL A 563 27.67 -1.87 -5.88
N ASP A 564 28.86 -1.77 -5.29
CA ASP A 564 29.91 -2.77 -5.31
C ASP A 564 29.95 -3.51 -3.97
N ASN A 565 29.78 -4.82 -4.01
CA ASN A 565 29.85 -5.72 -2.87
C ASN A 565 30.88 -6.84 -3.09
N SER A 566 32.02 -6.51 -3.69
CA SER A 566 33.17 -7.43 -3.79
C SER A 566 33.68 -7.94 -2.42
N ALA A 567 33.27 -7.29 -1.32
CA ALA A 567 33.54 -7.72 0.05
C ALA A 567 32.60 -8.84 0.54
N HIS A 568 31.53 -9.15 -0.19
CA HIS A 568 30.51 -10.14 0.16
C HIS A 568 29.95 -9.95 1.57
N VAL A 569 29.62 -8.70 1.92
CA VAL A 569 28.91 -8.36 3.16
C VAL A 569 27.42 -8.20 2.89
N GLN A 570 26.60 -8.26 3.93
CA GLN A 570 25.16 -8.06 3.78
C GLN A 570 24.75 -6.58 3.82
N SER A 571 25.51 -5.76 4.54
CA SER A 571 25.31 -4.32 4.65
C SER A 571 26.59 -3.69 5.21
N GLY A 572 26.61 -2.36 5.32
CA GLY A 572 27.76 -1.57 5.73
C GLY A 572 28.42 -0.89 4.54
N VAL A 573 28.34 0.44 4.50
CA VAL A 573 28.95 1.26 3.44
C VAL A 573 30.35 1.67 3.89
N LYS A 574 31.34 1.22 3.13
CA LYS A 574 32.76 1.55 3.35
C LYS A 574 33.11 2.92 2.76
N SER A 575 32.57 3.24 1.59
CA SER A 575 32.82 4.53 0.92
C SER A 575 31.76 4.83 -0.14
N VAL A 576 31.49 6.12 -0.34
CA VAL A 576 30.66 6.63 -1.45
C VAL A 576 31.49 7.58 -2.30
N ILE A 577 31.38 7.45 -3.62
CA ILE A 577 32.01 8.34 -4.61
C ILE A 577 30.89 8.96 -5.44
N LEU A 578 30.83 10.29 -5.49
CA LEU A 578 29.91 11.07 -6.31
C LEU A 578 30.70 11.81 -7.38
N ASN A 579 30.45 11.54 -8.66
CA ASN A 579 31.10 12.20 -9.80
C ASN A 579 32.64 12.20 -9.69
N GLY A 580 33.21 11.06 -9.26
CA GLY A 580 34.66 10.89 -9.05
C GLY A 580 35.22 11.47 -7.74
N VAL A 581 34.39 12.10 -6.91
CA VAL A 581 34.79 12.67 -5.62
C VAL A 581 34.29 11.81 -4.46
N ALA A 582 35.21 11.37 -3.60
CA ALA A 582 34.86 10.63 -2.39
C ALA A 582 34.10 11.52 -1.39
N LEU A 583 33.07 10.96 -0.76
CA LEU A 583 32.32 11.57 0.32
C LEU A 583 32.74 11.00 1.68
N ASP A 584 32.54 11.78 2.75
CA ASP A 584 32.93 11.40 4.11
C ASP A 584 31.96 10.41 4.78
N SER A 585 30.81 10.15 4.16
CA SER A 585 29.75 9.27 4.69
C SER A 585 28.92 8.63 3.58
N ASP A 586 27.94 7.80 3.98
CA ASP A 586 26.93 7.19 3.11
C ASP A 586 25.77 8.13 2.73
N TYR A 587 25.97 9.44 2.92
CA TYR A 587 24.98 10.47 2.66
C TYR A 587 25.44 11.41 1.54
N ILE A 588 24.55 11.62 0.57
CA ILE A 588 24.74 12.49 -0.58
C ILE A 588 23.91 13.76 -0.39
N PRO A 589 24.53 14.91 -0.10
CA PRO A 589 23.83 16.19 -0.02
C PRO A 589 23.23 16.57 -1.37
N ALA A 590 21.96 16.99 -1.39
CA ALA A 590 21.27 17.36 -2.63
C ALA A 590 21.94 18.53 -3.37
N GLU A 591 22.56 19.45 -2.63
CA GLU A 591 23.30 20.59 -3.18
C GLU A 591 24.55 20.20 -3.99
N LYS A 592 25.07 18.98 -3.80
CA LYS A 592 26.22 18.45 -4.56
C LYS A 592 25.81 17.74 -5.85
N LEU A 593 24.52 17.53 -6.08
CA LEU A 593 24.03 16.81 -7.27
C LEU A 593 24.05 17.71 -8.51
N GLU A 594 24.62 17.19 -9.59
CA GLU A 594 24.58 17.75 -10.94
C GLU A 594 23.32 17.26 -11.69
N ASP A 595 23.15 17.63 -12.96
CA ASP A 595 22.02 17.16 -13.79
C ASP A 595 22.03 15.64 -14.01
N THR A 596 23.21 15.05 -14.07
CA THR A 596 23.44 13.60 -14.15
C THR A 596 24.59 13.25 -13.22
N ASN A 597 24.44 12.18 -12.46
CA ASN A 597 25.35 11.84 -11.38
C ASN A 597 25.73 10.38 -11.45
N GLU A 598 27.03 10.11 -11.52
CA GLU A 598 27.59 8.78 -11.35
C GLU A 598 27.94 8.58 -9.88
N ILE A 599 27.29 7.61 -9.25
CA ILE A 599 27.47 7.30 -7.83
C ILE A 599 27.99 5.88 -7.70
N THR A 600 29.10 5.70 -6.99
CA THR A 600 29.59 4.37 -6.60
C THR A 600 29.49 4.22 -5.09
N VAL A 601 28.81 3.17 -4.64
CA VAL A 601 28.69 2.80 -3.22
C VAL A 601 29.43 1.49 -3.02
N VAL A 602 30.50 1.51 -2.23
CA VAL A 602 31.29 0.30 -1.94
C VAL A 602 30.93 -0.21 -0.56
N LEU A 603 30.50 -1.47 -0.47
CA LEU A 603 30.21 -2.15 0.79
C LEU A 603 31.49 -2.77 1.39
N GLY A 604 31.54 -2.94 2.72
CA GLY A 604 32.59 -3.73 3.37
C GLY A 604 32.88 -3.39 4.83
#